data_AF-A0A9P9D643-F1
#
_entry.id   AF-A0A9P9D643-F1
#
_cell.length_a   1.000
_cell.length_b   1.000
_cell.length_c   1.000
_cell.angle_alpha   90.00
_cell.angle_beta   90.00
_cell.angle_gamma   90.00
#
_symmetry.space_group_name_H-M   'P 1'
#
loop_
_entity.id
_entity.type
_entity.pdbx_description
1 polymer ?
#
loop_
_entity_poly.entity_id
_entity_poly.type
_entity_poly.pdbx_seq_one_letter_code
_entity_poly.pdbx_strand_id
1 'polypeptide(L)'
;KIWDASSGACLQTIKGHDGWVTSVVFSADGQRLASSSYDKTIKIWDASSGACLQTLDVGRVITHLLFDQMTNSRLSTDIGVLNLDLSSANAAQLTEASLLDCSHYGYGVSTDGMWIVKDGKRLIWLPPEYRVSESAVAGSTVAIGCRSGRVLVMQF
;
A
#
# COMPACT_ATOMS: atom_id res chain seq x y z
N LYS A 1 0.11 -2.97 15.70
CA LYS A 1 0.99 -2.35 16.72
C LYS A 1 2.07 -1.57 15.99
N ILE A 2 2.48 -0.42 16.51
CA ILE A 2 3.60 0.39 15.99
C ILE A 2 4.77 0.22 16.95
N TRP A 3 5.95 0.02 16.39
CA TRP A 3 7.18 -0.27 17.12
C TRP A 3 8.27 0.68 16.67
N ASP A 4 9.12 1.08 17.60
CA ASP A 4 10.37 1.73 17.28
C ASP A 4 11.37 0.65 16.83
N ALA A 5 11.84 0.74 15.59
CA ALA A 5 12.72 -0.28 15.02
C ALA A 5 14.11 -0.29 15.67
N SER A 6 14.56 0.84 16.23
CA SER A 6 15.91 0.96 16.79
C SER A 6 16.04 0.37 18.19
N SER A 7 15.03 0.58 19.03
CA SER A 7 14.96 0.14 20.42
C SER A 7 14.17 -1.14 20.61
N GLY A 8 13.36 -1.53 19.61
CA GLY A 8 12.39 -2.62 19.72
C GLY A 8 11.20 -2.29 20.64
N ALA A 9 11.07 -1.03 21.08
CA ALA A 9 10.01 -0.62 21.98
C ALA A 9 8.65 -0.62 21.26
N CYS A 10 7.62 -1.14 21.92
CA CYS A 10 6.24 -1.00 21.46
C CYS A 10 5.76 0.42 21.75
N LEU A 11 5.71 1.27 20.72
CA LEU A 11 5.20 2.63 20.86
C LEU A 11 3.69 2.64 21.05
N GLN A 12 2.97 1.81 20.28
CA GLN A 12 1.51 1.90 20.25
C GLN A 12 0.81 0.60 19.87
N THR A 13 -0.38 0.39 20.45
CA THR A 13 -1.32 -0.67 20.05
C THR A 13 -2.62 -0.06 19.58
N ILE A 14 -2.76 0.03 18.26
CA ILE A 14 -3.99 0.51 17.61
C ILE A 14 -4.98 -0.66 17.51
N LYS A 15 -6.21 -0.44 17.99
CA LYS A 15 -7.35 -1.38 17.93
C LYS A 15 -8.52 -0.68 17.27
N GLY A 16 -9.32 -1.40 16.50
CA GLY A 16 -10.56 -0.85 15.93
C GLY A 16 -11.09 -1.52 14.67
N HIS A 17 -10.35 -2.47 14.09
CA HIS A 17 -10.91 -3.41 13.12
C HIS A 17 -11.65 -4.54 13.85
N ASP A 18 -12.77 -4.96 13.29
CA ASP A 18 -13.62 -6.04 13.80
C ASP A 18 -13.25 -7.40 13.17
N GLY A 19 -12.40 -7.38 12.14
CA GLY A 19 -11.86 -8.54 11.46
C GLY A 19 -10.34 -8.61 11.48
N TRP A 20 -9.79 -9.65 10.87
CA TRP A 20 -8.35 -9.75 10.66
C TRP A 20 -7.88 -8.66 9.71
N VAL A 21 -6.82 -7.96 10.11
CA VAL A 21 -6.13 -6.99 9.27
C VAL A 21 -5.40 -7.74 8.15
N THR A 22 -5.67 -7.35 6.91
CA THR A 22 -5.16 -8.01 5.70
C THR A 22 -3.99 -7.26 5.06
N SER A 23 -3.93 -5.93 5.22
CA SER A 23 -2.84 -5.11 4.69
C SER A 23 -2.62 -3.89 5.59
N VAL A 24 -1.38 -3.41 5.66
CA VAL A 24 -1.01 -2.18 6.36
C VAL A 24 0.06 -1.43 5.58
N VAL A 25 -0.06 -0.11 5.49
CA VAL A 25 0.92 0.74 4.79
C VAL A 25 1.01 2.11 5.46
N PHE A 26 2.23 2.64 5.58
CA PHE A 26 2.46 4.01 6.03
C PHE A 26 2.40 4.98 4.85
N SER A 27 1.95 6.21 5.09
CA SER A 27 2.17 7.32 4.17
C SER A 27 3.67 7.62 4.06
N ALA A 28 4.11 8.25 2.96
CA ALA A 28 5.52 8.54 2.72
C ALA A 28 6.13 9.47 3.79
N ASP A 29 5.32 10.34 4.38
CA ASP A 29 5.70 11.24 5.48
C ASP A 29 5.69 10.56 6.87
N GLY A 30 5.26 9.30 6.95
CA GLY A 30 5.11 8.53 8.18
C GLY A 30 4.04 9.05 9.14
N GLN A 31 3.29 10.09 8.77
CA GLN A 31 2.29 10.71 9.65
C GLN A 31 0.97 9.92 9.71
N ARG A 32 0.69 9.13 8.67
CA ARG A 32 -0.53 8.33 8.56
C ARG A 32 -0.21 6.86 8.32
N LEU A 33 -1.15 6.04 8.76
CA LEU A 33 -1.18 4.60 8.49
C LEU A 33 -2.53 4.28 7.85
N ALA A 34 -2.54 3.43 6.83
CA ALA A 34 -3.75 2.82 6.31
C ALA A 34 -3.73 1.33 6.65
N SER A 35 -4.89 0.79 7.01
CA SER A 35 -5.07 -0.66 7.21
C SER A 35 -6.35 -1.13 6.57
N SER A 36 -6.33 -2.30 5.94
CA SER A 36 -7.51 -3.00 5.44
C SER A 36 -7.79 -4.25 6.26
N SER A 37 -9.02 -4.72 6.24
CA SER A 37 -9.45 -5.84 7.08
C SER A 37 -10.52 -6.71 6.41
N TYR A 38 -10.66 -7.93 6.92
CA TYR A 38 -11.76 -8.85 6.61
C TYR A 38 -13.15 -8.31 7.00
N ASP A 39 -13.21 -7.27 7.85
CA ASP A 39 -14.44 -6.51 8.11
C ASP A 39 -14.89 -5.64 6.91
N LYS A 40 -14.16 -5.72 5.78
CA LYS A 40 -14.43 -5.01 4.51
C LYS A 40 -14.26 -3.49 4.62
N THR A 41 -13.55 -3.03 5.65
CA THR A 41 -13.21 -1.62 5.81
C THR A 41 -11.73 -1.36 5.57
N ILE A 42 -11.45 -0.14 5.12
CA ILE A 42 -10.13 0.49 5.19
C ILE A 42 -10.20 1.58 6.25
N LYS A 43 -9.23 1.60 7.16
CA LYS A 43 -9.11 2.64 8.18
C LYS A 43 -7.82 3.43 7.98
N ILE A 44 -7.94 4.75 8.08
CA ILE A 44 -6.80 5.67 8.09
C ILE A 44 -6.59 6.14 9.52
N TRP A 45 -5.35 6.06 9.97
CA TRP A 45 -4.93 6.38 11.33
C TRP A 45 -3.89 7.48 11.31
N ASP A 46 -3.92 8.30 12.34
CA ASP A 46 -2.79 9.12 12.71
C ASP A 46 -1.71 8.22 13.35
N ALA A 47 -0.51 8.21 12.78
CA ALA A 47 0.56 7.31 13.22
C ALA A 47 1.08 7.66 14.62
N SER A 48 1.06 8.95 14.97
CA SER A 48 1.62 9.47 16.22
C SER A 48 0.73 9.20 17.43
N SER A 49 -0.58 9.40 17.27
CA SER A 49 -1.58 9.31 18.33
C SER A 49 -2.39 8.01 18.29
N GLY A 50 -2.41 7.33 17.14
CA GLY A 50 -3.22 6.13 16.93
C GLY A 50 -4.71 6.41 16.74
N ALA A 51 -5.10 7.68 16.63
CA ALA A 51 -6.47 8.05 16.39
C ALA A 51 -6.92 7.56 15.01
N CYS A 52 -8.14 7.00 14.94
CA CYS A 52 -8.78 6.68 13.66
C CYS A 52 -9.28 7.98 13.04
N LEU A 53 -8.64 8.41 11.95
CA LEU A 53 -9.00 9.63 11.20
C LEU A 53 -10.17 9.36 10.26
N GLN A 54 -10.22 8.18 9.66
CA GLN A 54 -11.24 7.84 8.66
C GLN A 54 -11.50 6.34 8.63
N THR A 55 -12.76 5.96 8.36
CA THR A 55 -13.15 4.59 8.04
C THR A 55 -13.90 4.60 6.72
N LEU A 56 -13.50 3.74 5.79
CA LEU A 56 -14.09 3.56 4.47
C LEU A 56 -14.64 2.14 4.39
N ASP A 57 -15.96 1.98 4.22
CA ASP A 57 -16.56 0.69 3.88
C ASP A 57 -16.47 0.49 2.37
N VAL A 58 -15.76 -0.54 1.94
CA VAL A 58 -15.53 -0.86 0.53
C VAL A 58 -16.29 -2.12 0.09
N GLY A 59 -17.06 -2.75 0.98
CA GLY A 59 -17.91 -3.91 0.70
C GLY A 59 -17.16 -5.18 0.29
N ARG A 60 -15.83 -5.18 0.23
CA ARG A 60 -14.96 -6.30 -0.14
C ARG A 60 -13.69 -6.32 0.70
N VAL A 61 -13.06 -7.48 0.78
CA VAL A 61 -11.76 -7.63 1.47
C VAL A 61 -10.67 -7.10 0.55
N ILE A 62 -9.87 -6.17 1.06
CA ILE A 62 -8.74 -5.58 0.35
C ILE A 62 -7.45 -6.20 0.88
N THR A 63 -6.64 -6.73 -0.02
CA THR A 63 -5.39 -7.43 0.28
C THR A 63 -4.17 -6.56 0.05
N HIS A 64 -4.25 -5.59 -0.87
CA HIS A 64 -3.16 -4.65 -1.12
C HIS A 64 -3.58 -3.20 -0.89
N LEU A 65 -2.76 -2.47 -0.15
CA LEU A 65 -2.87 -1.03 0.08
C LEU A 65 -1.55 -0.35 -0.26
N LEU A 66 -1.60 0.76 -0.99
CA LEU A 66 -0.45 1.60 -1.26
C LEU A 66 -0.85 3.07 -1.22
N PHE A 67 -0.19 3.86 -0.38
CA PHE A 67 -0.30 5.32 -0.46
C PHE A 67 0.37 5.82 -1.73
N ASP A 68 -0.24 6.83 -2.35
CA ASP A 68 0.46 7.69 -3.29
C ASP A 68 1.64 8.35 -2.58
N GLN A 69 2.86 8.00 -3.02
CA GLN A 69 4.10 8.41 -2.40
C GLN A 69 4.39 9.90 -2.60
N MET A 70 3.76 10.55 -3.58
CA MET A 70 4.02 11.97 -3.88
C MET A 70 3.16 12.89 -3.01
N THR A 71 1.86 12.59 -2.88
CA THR A 71 0.92 13.51 -2.20
C THR A 71 0.31 12.93 -0.92
N ASN A 72 0.44 11.62 -0.68
CA ASN A 72 -0.28 10.89 0.36
C ASN A 72 -1.82 11.07 0.31
N SER A 73 -2.37 11.62 -0.78
CA SER A 73 -3.80 11.95 -0.89
C SER A 73 -4.63 10.82 -1.49
N ARG A 74 -3.99 9.74 -1.95
CA ARG A 74 -4.63 8.62 -2.62
C ARG A 74 -4.14 7.30 -2.06
N LEU A 75 -5.01 6.29 -2.14
CA LEU A 75 -4.74 4.93 -1.74
C LEU A 75 -5.07 3.99 -2.91
N SER A 76 -4.05 3.39 -3.51
CA SER A 76 -4.23 2.32 -4.49
C SER A 76 -4.59 1.01 -3.80
N THR A 77 -5.59 0.32 -4.33
CA THR A 77 -6.14 -0.93 -3.79
C THR A 77 -6.45 -1.92 -4.92
N ASP A 78 -6.81 -3.15 -4.56
CA ASP A 78 -7.23 -4.21 -5.50
C ASP A 78 -8.47 -3.85 -6.31
N ILE A 79 -9.26 -2.89 -5.84
CA ILE A 79 -10.50 -2.43 -6.48
C ILE A 79 -10.32 -1.07 -7.18
N GLY A 80 -9.10 -0.56 -7.26
CA GLY A 80 -8.79 0.74 -7.85
C GLY A 80 -8.25 1.75 -6.84
N VAL A 81 -8.23 3.02 -7.23
CA VAL A 81 -7.67 4.12 -6.43
C VAL A 81 -8.77 4.81 -5.64
N LEU A 82 -8.56 4.95 -4.33
CA LEU A 82 -9.43 5.70 -3.43
C LEU A 82 -8.80 7.06 -3.12
N ASN A 83 -9.56 8.13 -3.29
CA ASN A 83 -9.13 9.45 -2.88
C ASN A 83 -9.39 9.63 -1.37
N LEU A 84 -8.37 10.07 -0.66
CA LEU A 84 -8.42 10.41 0.76
C LEU A 84 -8.63 11.92 0.86
N ASP A 85 -9.80 12.40 0.40
CA ASP A 85 -10.17 13.80 0.59
C ASP A 85 -10.45 14.05 2.07
N LEU A 86 -9.45 14.62 2.75
CA LEU A 86 -9.57 15.07 4.14
C LEU A 86 -10.12 16.50 4.24
N SER A 87 -10.52 17.14 3.13
CA SER A 87 -11.02 18.52 3.14
C SER A 87 -12.55 18.67 3.22
N SER A 88 -13.34 17.62 2.99
CA SER A 88 -14.77 17.65 3.33
C SER A 88 -15.38 16.26 3.16
N ALA A 89 -16.02 15.77 4.21
CA ALA A 89 -16.95 14.66 4.08
C ALA A 89 -18.02 15.02 3.04
N ASN A 90 -18.01 14.33 1.89
CA ASN A 90 -19.21 14.05 1.11
C ASN A 90 -18.96 12.82 0.23
N ALA A 91 -19.63 11.74 0.60
CA ALA A 91 -19.69 10.50 -0.16
C ALA A 91 -20.57 10.72 -1.40
N ALA A 92 -19.97 11.16 -2.51
CA ALA A 92 -20.49 10.97 -3.87
C ALA A 92 -19.53 11.57 -4.90
N GLN A 93 -18.56 10.78 -5.37
CA GLN A 93 -18.08 10.87 -6.75
C GLN A 93 -17.12 9.70 -7.04
N LEU A 94 -17.71 8.60 -7.51
CA LEU A 94 -17.01 7.64 -8.36
C LEU A 94 -17.23 8.09 -9.79
N THR A 95 -16.19 8.55 -10.47
CA THR A 95 -16.21 8.75 -11.93
C THR A 95 -14.98 8.11 -12.55
N GLU A 96 -15.21 7.31 -13.59
CA GLU A 96 -14.25 6.50 -14.36
C GLU A 96 -13.21 7.31 -15.17
N ALA A 97 -12.84 8.50 -14.72
CA ALA A 97 -12.01 9.44 -15.49
C ALA A 97 -10.75 9.87 -14.73
N SER A 98 -9.80 8.95 -14.53
CA SER A 98 -8.40 9.34 -14.29
C SER A 98 -7.37 8.32 -14.81
N LEU A 99 -7.70 7.59 -15.88
CA LEU A 99 -6.81 6.59 -16.48
C LEU A 99 -5.57 7.14 -17.21
N LEU A 100 -5.24 8.42 -17.08
CA LEU A 100 -4.07 9.01 -17.71
C LEU A 100 -3.27 9.83 -16.70
N ASP A 101 -1.99 9.47 -16.58
CA ASP A 101 -0.90 10.16 -15.89
C ASP A 101 -0.70 9.97 -14.38
N CYS A 102 -0.73 8.70 -13.92
CA CYS A 102 0.10 8.33 -12.77
C CYS A 102 1.53 8.05 -13.26
N SER A 103 2.35 9.09 -13.35
CA SER A 103 3.81 8.91 -13.45
C SER A 103 4.30 8.37 -12.10
N HIS A 104 4.22 7.03 -11.93
CA HIS A 104 5.07 6.35 -10.97
C HIS A 104 6.50 6.89 -11.21
N TYR A 105 7.21 7.32 -10.18
CA TYR A 105 8.63 7.69 -10.29
C TYR A 105 9.38 6.70 -9.40
N GLY A 106 10.15 5.79 -9.98
CA GLY A 106 10.89 4.74 -9.28
C GLY A 106 10.61 3.32 -9.79
N TYR A 107 11.34 2.36 -9.22
CA TYR A 107 11.21 0.93 -9.52
C TYR A 107 10.05 0.31 -8.72
N GLY A 108 9.45 -0.75 -9.24
CA GLY A 108 8.34 -1.46 -8.60
C GLY A 108 8.04 -2.79 -9.25
N VAL A 109 6.99 -3.45 -8.78
CA VAL A 109 6.42 -4.65 -9.41
C VAL A 109 5.06 -4.28 -9.99
N SER A 110 4.74 -4.76 -11.19
CA SER A 110 3.41 -4.58 -11.80
C SER A 110 2.30 -5.26 -11.00
N THR A 111 1.07 -4.77 -11.17
CA THR A 111 -0.13 -5.29 -10.49
C THR A 111 -0.42 -6.77 -10.77
N ASP A 112 0.02 -7.30 -11.91
CA ASP A 112 -0.07 -8.71 -12.26
C ASP A 112 1.08 -9.56 -11.68
N GLY A 113 2.03 -8.94 -10.97
CA GLY A 113 3.21 -9.60 -10.40
C GLY A 113 4.18 -10.16 -11.44
N MET A 114 4.03 -9.79 -12.73
CA MET A 114 4.80 -10.36 -13.84
C MET A 114 5.95 -9.48 -14.32
N TRP A 115 6.05 -8.23 -13.88
CA TRP A 115 7.06 -7.30 -14.36
C TRP A 115 7.71 -6.51 -13.24
N ILE A 116 9.03 -6.32 -13.32
CA ILE A 116 9.66 -5.15 -12.75
C ILE A 116 9.29 -3.96 -13.63
N VAL A 117 8.76 -2.92 -13.00
CA VAL A 117 8.43 -1.66 -13.66
C VAL A 117 9.35 -0.56 -13.18
N LYS A 118 9.67 0.38 -14.06
CA LYS A 118 10.24 1.68 -13.70
C LYS A 118 9.41 2.76 -14.35
N ASP A 119 9.00 3.71 -13.55
CA ASP A 119 8.19 4.82 -13.98
C ASP A 119 6.91 4.41 -14.76
N GLY A 120 6.28 3.31 -14.32
CA GLY A 120 5.10 2.72 -14.97
C GLY A 120 5.40 1.94 -16.25
N LYS A 121 6.65 1.90 -16.72
CA LYS A 121 7.08 1.14 -17.89
C LYS A 121 7.63 -0.22 -17.48
N ARG A 122 7.27 -1.25 -18.24
CA ARG A 122 7.77 -2.62 -18.09
C ARG A 122 9.26 -2.68 -18.43
N LEU A 123 10.08 -3.10 -17.48
CA LEU A 123 11.52 -3.30 -17.67
C LEU A 123 11.86 -4.77 -17.85
N ILE A 124 11.55 -5.60 -16.86
CA ILE A 124 11.95 -7.02 -16.82
C ILE A 124 10.73 -7.88 -16.60
N TRP A 125 10.55 -8.89 -17.44
CA TRP A 125 9.53 -9.91 -17.24
C TRP A 125 10.02 -10.95 -16.21
N LEU A 126 9.14 -11.32 -15.27
CA LEU A 126 9.41 -12.29 -14.22
C LEU A 126 8.85 -13.67 -14.63
N PRO A 127 9.71 -14.68 -14.80
CA PRO A 127 9.29 -16.06 -15.00
C PRO A 127 8.40 -16.58 -13.85
N PRO A 128 7.53 -17.58 -14.10
CA PRO A 128 6.63 -18.16 -13.08
C PRO A 128 7.30 -18.48 -11.74
N GLU A 129 8.53 -18.98 -11.77
CA GLU A 129 9.32 -19.34 -10.60
C GLU A 129 9.80 -18.14 -9.75
N TYR A 130 9.77 -16.92 -10.31
CA TYR A 130 10.10 -15.65 -9.66
C TYR A 130 8.86 -14.77 -9.44
N ARG A 131 7.64 -15.31 -9.65
CA ARG A 131 6.42 -14.55 -9.42
C ARG A 131 6.22 -14.28 -7.94
N VAL A 132 5.87 -13.02 -7.69
CA VAL A 132 6.04 -12.35 -6.40
C VAL A 132 4.96 -12.82 -5.43
N SER A 133 5.34 -13.13 -4.20
CA SER A 133 4.39 -13.21 -3.07
C SER A 133 4.45 -11.98 -2.19
N GLU A 134 5.64 -11.38 -2.05
CA GLU A 134 5.89 -10.14 -1.32
C GLU A 134 7.04 -9.38 -2.02
N SER A 135 7.01 -8.06 -2.05
CA SER A 135 8.12 -7.24 -2.59
C SER A 135 8.42 -6.01 -1.73
N ALA A 136 9.66 -5.54 -1.82
CA ALA A 136 10.11 -4.30 -1.19
C ALA A 136 11.01 -3.53 -2.16
N VAL A 137 10.95 -2.20 -2.12
CA VAL A 137 11.78 -1.33 -2.96
C VAL A 137 12.48 -0.30 -2.09
N ALA A 138 13.78 -0.10 -2.30
CA ALA A 138 14.58 0.92 -1.66
C ALA A 138 15.55 1.55 -2.68
N GLY A 139 15.34 2.81 -3.03
CA GLY A 139 16.13 3.49 -4.06
C GLY A 139 16.03 2.79 -5.42
N SER A 140 17.17 2.33 -5.96
CA SER A 140 17.23 1.53 -7.19
C SER A 140 17.26 0.02 -6.95
N THR A 141 17.07 -0.42 -5.71
CA THR A 141 17.05 -1.83 -5.33
C THR A 141 15.63 -2.35 -5.18
N VAL A 142 15.32 -3.45 -5.86
CA VAL A 142 14.07 -4.19 -5.74
C VAL A 142 14.37 -5.56 -5.14
N ALA A 143 13.68 -5.88 -4.05
CA ALA A 143 13.70 -7.20 -3.41
C ALA A 143 12.37 -7.91 -3.64
N ILE A 144 12.43 -9.17 -4.05
CA ILE A 144 11.27 -10.02 -4.34
C ILE A 144 11.37 -11.29 -3.50
N GLY A 145 10.33 -11.57 -2.71
CA GLY A 145 10.10 -12.86 -2.08
C GLY A 145 9.33 -13.79 -3.01
N CYS A 146 9.93 -14.95 -3.31
CA CYS A 146 9.30 -16.00 -4.13
C CYS A 146 8.64 -17.06 -3.24
N ARG A 147 7.57 -17.72 -3.73
CA ARG A 147 6.90 -18.84 -3.01
C ARG A 147 7.83 -20.01 -2.70
N SER A 148 8.94 -20.13 -3.43
CA SER A 148 9.99 -21.12 -3.20
C SER A 148 10.84 -20.84 -1.95
N GLY A 149 10.63 -19.72 -1.26
CA GLY A 149 11.44 -19.27 -0.12
C GLY A 149 12.73 -18.55 -0.54
N ARG A 150 12.94 -18.34 -1.85
CA ARG A 150 14.07 -17.57 -2.36
C ARG A 150 13.77 -16.07 -2.34
N VAL A 151 14.81 -15.27 -2.08
CA VAL A 151 14.76 -13.81 -2.20
C VAL A 151 15.62 -13.40 -3.39
N LEU A 152 15.03 -12.66 -4.33
CA LEU A 152 15.72 -12.08 -5.47
C LEU A 152 15.93 -10.59 -5.20
N VAL A 153 17.18 -10.14 -5.19
CA VAL A 153 17.55 -8.73 -5.01
C VAL A 153 18.18 -8.23 -6.31
N MET A 154 17.58 -7.19 -6.89
CA MET A 154 18.03 -6.58 -8.15
C MET A 154 18.31 -5.11 -7.90
N GLN A 155 19.52 -4.68 -8.25
CA GLN A 155 19.91 -3.27 -8.23
C GLN A 155 20.04 -2.77 -9.66
N PHE A 156 19.46 -1.60 -9.92
CA PHE A 156 19.48 -0.92 -11.21
C PHE A 156 20.24 0.40 -11.16
#